data_AF-A0A7K7PWZ7-F1
#
_entry.id   AF-A0A7K7PWZ7-F1
#
_cell.length_a   1.000
_cell.length_b   1.000
_cell.length_c   1.000
_cell.angle_alpha   90.00
_cell.angle_beta   90.00
_cell.angle_gamma   90.00
#
_symmetry.space_group_name_H-M   'P 1'
#
loop_
_entity.id
_entity.type
_entity.pdbx_description
1 polymer ?
#
loop_
_entity_poly.entity_id
_entity_poly.type
_entity_poly.pdbx_seq_one_letter_code
_entity_poly.pdbx_strand_id
1 'polypeptide(L)'
;ALCKPLDEAFSLWKQLLEHPGVPEVRSPEQSLSSLQLLAALYRLQGKPIQALESFLLLRSLCQRLGDRLGMANALCQICRILLQLECPSQVQVFLEELELCLGEDEGSE
;
A
#
# COMPACT_ATOMS: atom_id res chain seq x y z
N ALA A 1 9.03 -3.33 24.19
CA ALA A 1 8.68 -2.27 23.22
C ALA A 1 7.35 -2.63 22.59
N LEU A 2 6.35 -1.74 22.65
CA LEU A 2 4.95 -2.02 22.28
C LEU A 2 4.74 -2.33 20.77
N CYS A 3 5.77 -2.21 19.93
CA CYS A 3 5.68 -2.41 18.48
C CYS A 3 6.21 -3.74 17.96
N LYS A 4 6.82 -4.60 18.80
CA LYS A 4 7.50 -5.82 18.32
C LYS A 4 6.63 -6.71 17.41
N PRO A 5 5.37 -7.05 17.77
CA PRO A 5 4.54 -7.88 16.92
C PRO A 5 4.20 -7.21 15.58
N LEU A 6 4.08 -5.88 15.57
CA LEU A 6 3.79 -5.11 14.35
C LEU A 6 5.00 -5.11 13.42
N ASP A 7 6.20 -4.89 13.97
CA ASP A 7 7.46 -4.91 13.23
C ASP A 7 7.78 -6.31 12.68
N GLU A 8 7.48 -7.37 13.44
CA GLU A 8 7.57 -8.76 12.97
C GLU A 8 6.58 -9.04 11.84
N ALA A 9 5.31 -8.64 11.98
CA ALA A 9 4.31 -8.79 10.93
C ALA A 9 4.71 -8.06 9.64
N PHE A 10 5.26 -6.85 9.78
CA PHE A 10 5.76 -6.09 8.64
C PHE A 10 6.92 -6.81 7.92
N SER A 11 7.86 -7.36 8.68
CA SER A 11 8.96 -8.15 8.10
C SER A 11 8.46 -9.38 7.35
N LEU A 12 7.46 -10.08 7.90
CA LEU A 12 6.86 -11.24 7.24
C LEU A 12 6.15 -10.85 5.95
N TRP A 13 5.44 -9.72 5.92
CA TRP A 13 4.81 -9.23 4.69
C TRP A 13 5.84 -8.85 3.62
N LYS A 14 6.96 -8.21 4.00
CA LYS A 14 8.04 -7.90 3.06
C LYS A 14 8.61 -9.16 2.44
N GLN A 15 8.89 -10.19 3.25
CA GLN A 15 9.40 -11.47 2.78
C GLN A 15 8.39 -12.18 1.87
N LEU A 16 7.11 -12.21 2.26
CA LEU A 16 6.07 -12.88 1.47
C LEU A 16 5.85 -12.23 0.10
N LEU A 17 5.94 -10.89 0.03
CA LEU A 17 5.68 -10.13 -1.20
C LEU A 17 6.93 -9.82 -2.02
N GLU A 18 8.11 -10.27 -1.58
CA GLU A 18 9.38 -10.14 -2.30
C GLU A 18 9.32 -10.85 -3.66
N HIS A 19 8.65 -12.00 -3.72
CA HIS A 19 8.45 -12.73 -4.97
C HIS A 19 7.33 -12.09 -5.81
N PRO A 20 7.50 -11.96 -7.13
CA PRO A 20 6.45 -11.49 -8.02
C PRO A 20 5.30 -12.48 -8.09
N GLY A 21 4.10 -11.99 -8.38
CA GLY A 21 2.87 -12.81 -8.46
C GLY A 21 2.03 -12.79 -7.18
N VAL A 22 0.83 -13.37 -7.28
CA VAL A 22 -0.11 -13.44 -6.15
C VAL A 22 0.43 -14.43 -5.12
N PRO A 23 0.67 -14.02 -3.86
CA PRO A 23 1.15 -14.94 -2.84
C PRO A 23 0.10 -16.01 -2.52
N GLU A 24 0.56 -17.21 -2.17
CA GLU A 24 -0.26 -18.32 -1.69
C GLU A 24 -0.82 -18.01 -0.29
N VAL A 25 -1.88 -17.21 -0.24
CA VAL A 25 -2.58 -16.82 1.00
C VAL A 25 -3.96 -17.47 1.05
N ARG A 26 -4.45 -17.75 2.27
CA ARG A 26 -5.78 -18.35 2.47
C ARG A 26 -6.91 -17.45 1.94
N SER A 27 -6.80 -16.14 2.15
CA SER A 27 -7.76 -15.14 1.64
C SER A 27 -7.01 -13.88 1.20
N PRO A 28 -7.09 -13.51 -0.08
CA PRO A 28 -6.55 -12.25 -0.58
C PRO A 28 -7.20 -11.02 0.09
N GLU A 29 -8.51 -11.04 0.32
CA GLU A 29 -9.27 -9.91 0.87
C GLU A 29 -8.86 -9.60 2.32
N GLN A 30 -8.70 -10.66 3.13
CA GLN A 30 -8.20 -10.52 4.50
C GLN A 30 -6.74 -10.07 4.54
N SER A 31 -5.94 -10.48 3.55
CA SER A 31 -4.54 -10.07 3.41
C SER A 31 -4.42 -8.57 3.12
N LEU A 32 -5.23 -8.06 2.18
CA LEU A 32 -5.35 -6.63 1.87
C LEU A 32 -5.77 -5.83 3.11
N SER A 33 -6.82 -6.29 3.80
CA SER A 33 -7.32 -5.64 5.02
C SER A 33 -6.26 -5.60 6.13
N SER A 34 -5.48 -6.68 6.28
CA SER A 34 -4.42 -6.78 7.28
C SER A 34 -3.26 -5.82 7.00
N LEU A 35 -2.84 -5.71 5.73
CA LEU A 35 -1.81 -4.75 5.30
C LEU A 35 -2.27 -3.30 5.49
N GLN A 36 -3.53 -3.00 5.16
CA GLN A 36 -4.11 -1.67 5.38
C GLN A 36 -4.12 -1.30 6.87
N LEU A 37 -4.49 -2.25 7.74
CA LEU A 37 -4.47 -2.04 9.19
C LEU A 37 -3.04 -1.81 9.71
N LEU A 38 -2.07 -2.60 9.24
CA LEU A 38 -0.66 -2.45 9.59
C LEU A 38 -0.14 -1.04 9.23
N ALA A 39 -0.42 -0.56 8.02
CA ALA A 39 -0.05 0.78 7.57
C ALA A 39 -0.71 1.88 8.42
N ALA A 40 -2.00 1.74 8.73
CA ALA A 40 -2.73 2.68 9.58
C ALA A 40 -2.18 2.74 11.02
N LEU A 41 -1.81 1.59 11.59
CA LEU A 41 -1.19 1.51 12.92
C LEU A 41 0.16 2.21 12.96
N TYR A 42 1.01 2.02 11.94
CA TYR A 42 2.27 2.77 11.86
C TYR A 42 2.05 4.27 11.76
N ARG A 43 1.06 4.71 10.98
CA ARG A 43 0.73 6.13 10.89
C ARG A 43 0.28 6.70 12.24
N LEU A 44 -0.58 5.98 12.96
CA LEU A 44 -1.04 6.39 14.31
C LEU A 44 0.10 6.44 15.33
N GLN A 45 1.14 5.63 15.16
CA GLN A 45 2.34 5.65 15.99
C GLN A 45 3.35 6.74 15.60
N GLY A 46 3.03 7.59 14.62
CA GLY A 46 3.96 8.62 14.14
C GLY A 46 5.18 8.04 13.41
N LYS A 47 5.01 6.88 12.76
CA LYS A 47 6.04 6.18 11.99
C LYS A 47 5.73 6.27 10.48
N PRO A 48 5.90 7.46 9.86
CA PRO A 48 5.45 7.70 8.49
C PRO A 48 6.20 6.86 7.45
N ILE A 49 7.48 6.54 7.67
CA ILE A 49 8.27 5.72 6.75
C ILE A 49 7.76 4.28 6.73
N GLN A 50 7.53 3.67 7.89
CA GLN A 50 6.95 2.32 7.96
C GLN A 50 5.52 2.28 7.39
N ALA A 51 4.72 3.32 7.63
CA ALA A 51 3.40 3.43 7.02
C ALA A 51 3.47 3.51 5.49
N LEU A 52 4.40 4.31 4.96
CA LEU A 52 4.66 4.42 3.52
C LEU A 52 5.04 3.09 2.91
N GLU A 53 6.04 2.39 3.47
CA GLU A 53 6.44 1.07 3.00
C GLU A 53 5.28 0.06 3.06
N SER A 54 4.46 0.12 4.10
CA SER A 54 3.29 -0.75 4.24
C SER A 54 2.23 -0.48 3.15
N PHE A 55 1.97 0.79 2.82
CA PHE A 55 1.06 1.13 1.72
C PHE A 55 1.64 0.76 0.35
N LEU A 56 2.97 0.80 0.17
CA LEU A 56 3.61 0.31 -1.05
C LEU A 56 3.43 -1.21 -1.22
N LEU A 57 3.53 -1.98 -0.14
CA LEU A 57 3.21 -3.41 -0.15
C LEU A 57 1.73 -3.65 -0.50
N LEU A 58 0.81 -2.88 0.11
CA LEU A 58 -0.62 -2.96 -0.19
C LEU A 58 -0.90 -2.66 -1.67
N ARG A 59 -0.35 -1.55 -2.21
CA ARG A 59 -0.44 -1.17 -3.62
C ARG A 59 0.06 -2.29 -4.53
N SER A 60 1.19 -2.91 -4.20
CA SER A 60 1.72 -4.04 -4.98
C SER A 60 0.77 -5.24 -4.96
N LEU A 61 0.20 -5.59 -3.81
CA LEU A 61 -0.73 -6.72 -3.70
C LEU A 61 -2.05 -6.44 -4.43
N CYS A 62 -2.63 -5.25 -4.28
CA CYS A 62 -3.82 -4.82 -5.04
C CYS A 62 -3.59 -4.93 -6.55
N GLN A 63 -2.46 -4.45 -7.04
CA GLN A 63 -2.10 -4.56 -8.47
C GLN A 63 -2.06 -6.01 -8.94
N ARG A 64 -1.45 -6.92 -8.15
CA ARG A 64 -1.36 -8.35 -8.50
C ARG A 64 -2.72 -9.06 -8.49
N LEU A 65 -3.64 -8.59 -7.65
CA LEU A 65 -5.01 -9.12 -7.52
C LEU A 65 -6.01 -8.45 -8.48
N GLY A 66 -5.61 -7.41 -9.21
CA GLY A 66 -6.52 -6.61 -10.04
C GLY A 66 -7.49 -5.73 -9.25
N ASP A 67 -7.23 -5.47 -7.96
CA ASP A 67 -8.06 -4.61 -7.11
C ASP A 67 -7.73 -3.13 -7.34
N ARG A 68 -8.37 -2.54 -8.36
CA ARG A 68 -8.18 -1.13 -8.72
C ARG A 68 -8.59 -0.17 -7.59
N LEU A 69 -9.70 -0.42 -6.90
CA LEU A 69 -10.16 0.47 -5.83
C LEU A 69 -9.22 0.45 -4.64
N GLY A 70 -8.75 -0.73 -4.22
CA GLY A 70 -7.74 -0.85 -3.17
C GLY A 70 -6.41 -0.21 -3.57
N MET A 71 -5.99 -0.36 -4.83
CA MET A 71 -4.80 0.28 -5.38
C MET A 71 -4.91 1.80 -5.34
N ALA A 72 -6.02 2.37 -5.82
CA ALA A 72 -6.27 3.82 -5.79
C ALA A 72 -6.27 4.38 -4.36
N ASN A 73 -6.89 3.66 -3.40
CA ASN A 73 -6.86 4.05 -2.00
C ASN A 73 -5.43 4.03 -1.43
N ALA A 74 -4.64 2.98 -1.71
CA ALA A 74 -3.26 2.90 -1.27
C ALA A 74 -2.40 4.04 -1.84
N LEU A 75 -2.54 4.35 -3.13
CA LEU A 75 -1.86 5.46 -3.80
C LEU A 75 -2.22 6.82 -3.18
N CYS A 76 -3.50 7.06 -2.90
CA CYS A 76 -3.93 8.25 -2.16
C CYS A 76 -3.20 8.39 -0.81
N GLN A 77 -3.07 7.29 -0.05
CA GLN A 77 -2.37 7.33 1.24
C GLN A 77 -0.87 7.57 1.08
N ILE A 78 -0.24 6.98 0.06
CA ILE A 78 1.18 7.20 -0.28
C ILE A 78 1.43 8.69 -0.56
N CYS A 79 0.65 9.30 -1.46
CA CYS A 79 0.77 10.72 -1.79
C CYS A 79 0.62 11.60 -0.55
N ARG A 80 -0.37 11.32 0.31
CA ARG A 80 -0.56 12.06 1.57
C ARG A 80 0.65 11.98 2.49
N ILE A 81 1.26 10.80 2.64
CA ILE A 81 2.43 10.62 3.49
C ILE A 81 3.65 11.34 2.88
N LEU A 82 3.86 11.23 1.57
CA LEU A 82 4.97 11.90 0.89
C LEU A 82 4.88 13.43 0.97
N LEU A 83 3.66 14.00 0.89
CA LEU A 83 3.43 15.42 1.14
C LEU A 83 3.77 15.81 2.58
N GLN A 84 3.40 14.97 3.56
CA GLN A 84 3.77 15.18 4.98
C GLN A 84 5.29 15.10 5.20
N LEU A 85 6.00 14.30 4.40
CA LEU A 85 7.45 14.16 4.41
C LEU A 85 8.17 15.20 3.53
N GLU A 86 7.45 16.17 2.97
CA GLU A 86 8.00 17.23 2.11
C GLU A 86 8.81 16.68 0.91
N CYS A 87 8.34 15.56 0.33
CA CYS A 87 8.97 14.87 -0.81
C CYS A 87 8.14 15.01 -2.12
N PRO A 88 7.94 16.24 -2.66
CA PRO A 88 7.00 16.50 -3.74
C PRO A 88 7.37 15.83 -5.07
N SER A 89 8.66 15.60 -5.32
CA SER A 89 9.12 14.92 -6.55
C SER A 89 8.63 13.48 -6.64
N GLN A 90 8.46 12.80 -5.49
CA GLN A 90 7.95 11.43 -5.45
C GLN A 90 6.42 11.38 -5.55
N VAL A 91 5.72 12.42 -5.07
CA VAL A 91 4.25 12.51 -5.12
C VAL A 91 3.75 12.44 -6.57
N GLN A 92 4.41 13.13 -7.48
CA GLN A 92 4.01 13.20 -8.89
C GLN A 92 3.91 11.80 -9.53
N VAL A 93 4.88 10.93 -9.26
CA VAL A 93 4.92 9.57 -9.80
C VAL A 93 3.68 8.76 -9.36
N PHE A 94 3.29 8.87 -8.09
CA PHE A 94 2.14 8.12 -7.57
C PHE A 94 0.79 8.76 -7.92
N LEU A 95 0.75 10.07 -8.18
CA LEU A 95 -0.44 10.74 -8.70
C LEU A 95 -0.74 10.33 -10.14
N GLU A 96 0.28 10.30 -11.00
CA GLU A 96 0.12 9.83 -12.38
C GLU A 96 -0.36 8.37 -12.41
N GLU A 97 0.19 7.53 -11.53
CA GLU A 97 -0.25 6.15 -11.39
C GLU A 97 -1.71 6.03 -10.90
N LEU A 98 -2.13 6.90 -9.97
CA LEU A 98 -3.50 6.96 -9.48
C LEU A 98 -4.47 7.39 -10.59
N GLU A 99 -4.11 8.40 -11.37
CA GLU A 99 -4.91 8.87 -12.50
C GLU A 99 -5.11 7.77 -13.54
N LEU A 100 -4.06 7.01 -13.88
CA LEU A 100 -4.17 5.85 -14.76
C LEU A 100 -5.09 4.77 -14.15
N CYS A 101 -4.93 4.48 -12.86
CA CYS A 101 -5.75 3.49 -12.16
C CYS A 101 -7.25 3.84 -12.17
N LEU A 102 -7.60 5.14 -12.18
CA LEU A 102 -8.99 5.62 -12.21
C LEU A 102 -9.51 5.87 -13.63
N GLY A 103 -8.66 6.28 -14.56
CA GLY A 103 -9.03 6.64 -15.93
C GLY A 103 -9.29 5.44 -16.85
N GLU A 104 -8.86 4.23 -16.47
CA GLU A 104 -9.12 3.00 -17.24
C GLU A 104 -10.61 2.58 -17.26
N ASP A 105 -11.51 3.25 -16.53
CA ASP A 105 -12.97 3.01 -16.59
C ASP A 105 -13.70 3.94 -17.60
N GLU A 106 -13.10 5.06 -18.01
CA GLU A 106 -13.76 6.07 -18.88
C GLU A 106 -13.56 5.81 -20.39
N GLY A 107 -12.88 4.72 -20.76
CA GLY A 107 -12.56 4.37 -22.16
C GLY A 107 -13.46 3.32 -22.82
N SER A 108 -14.56 2.94 -22.16
CA SER A 108 -15.46 1.87 -22.62
C SER A 108 -16.91 2.36 -22.76
N GLU A 109 -17.15 3.33 -23.65
CA GLU A 109 -18.46 3.61 -24.27
C GLU A 109 -18.30 3.92 -25.77
#